data_AF-G7KV76-F1
#
_entry.id   AF-G7KV76-F1
#
_cell.length_a   1.000
_cell.length_b   1.000
_cell.length_c   1.000
_cell.angle_alpha   90.00
_cell.angle_beta   90.00
_cell.angle_gamma   90.00
#
_symmetry.space_group_name_H-M   'P 1'
#
loop_
_entity.id
_entity.type
_entity.pdbx_description
1 polymer ?
#
loop_
_entity_poly.entity_id
_entity_poly.type
_entity_poly.pdbx_seq_one_letter_code
_entity_poly.pdbx_strand_id
1 'polypeptide(L)'
;MEGLVSFSISLNGFLCCFKLLLTMAWWNFLRPFSRFQDIWRSLGFSAMTGAHFSSVSFPLIDTKNEEEFRQMEAQLGAHTMRSHGYAVAKTHLHDWIILLLLVFIEIMLYLIYPFYRFVGKDMMSDLKYPLKSNTVPVWAVPMLAVVLPIVIFLVVYIRRRDIYDLHHAVLGLLFSILVTAVITDAIKDAVGRPRPDFFWRCFPDGKDVYDKLGDVICHGDESVIKEGHKSFPSGHTSWSFAGLGFLSLYLAGKLKAFDRKGHVAKLCIIFLPLLAASLVGISRVDDYWHHWTDVFAGGLIGLVVATFCYLQFFPPPYHHEGWGPYAYFRTLEETRGMTQAPNAQNGNQAQLAQLTEAQVENQEGQSHHGCMGLTLTGNGNPTSTLEDELESGRR
;
A
#
# COMPACT_ATOMS: atom_id res chain seq x y z
N MET A 1 -12.11 -26.92 30.97
CA MET A 1 -11.09 -25.94 31.35
C MET A 1 -10.43 -25.45 30.06
N GLU A 2 -11.01 -24.45 29.41
CA GLU A 2 -10.40 -23.81 28.24
C GLU A 2 -10.51 -22.30 28.45
N GLY A 3 -9.39 -21.69 28.85
CA GLY A 3 -9.28 -20.24 29.02
C GLY A 3 -8.94 -19.60 27.68
N LEU A 4 -9.97 -19.16 26.94
CA LEU A 4 -9.82 -18.31 25.76
C LEU A 4 -9.53 -16.88 26.22
N VAL A 5 -8.29 -16.45 26.02
CA VAL A 5 -7.80 -15.12 26.35
C VAL A 5 -8.46 -14.09 25.44
N SER A 6 -9.28 -13.23 26.03
CA SER A 6 -9.86 -12.04 25.43
C SER A 6 -8.76 -11.03 25.06
N PHE A 7 -8.65 -10.65 23.79
CA PHE A 7 -7.76 -9.57 23.35
C PHE A 7 -8.55 -8.52 22.57
N SER A 8 -9.04 -7.53 23.31
CA SER A 8 -9.34 -6.20 22.78
C SER A 8 -8.04 -5.59 22.22
N ILE A 9 -8.10 -4.96 21.04
CA ILE A 9 -6.97 -4.16 20.53
C ILE A 9 -6.86 -2.92 21.43
N SER A 10 -6.19 -3.07 22.58
CA SER A 10 -5.74 -1.90 23.31
C SER A 10 -4.67 -1.23 22.47
N LEU A 11 -4.85 0.06 22.18
CA LEU A 11 -3.85 0.95 21.57
C LEU A 11 -2.46 0.74 22.20
N ASN A 12 -2.41 0.33 23.49
CA ASN A 12 -1.23 0.00 24.27
C ASN A 12 -0.41 -1.19 23.74
N GLY A 13 -1.04 -2.24 23.19
CA GLY A 13 -0.33 -3.40 22.64
C GLY A 13 0.35 -3.10 21.30
N PHE A 14 -0.32 -2.30 20.46
CA PHE A 14 0.27 -1.77 19.23
C PHE A 14 1.36 -0.74 19.55
N LEU A 15 1.12 0.18 20.49
CA LEU A 15 2.12 1.13 20.96
C LEU A 15 3.35 0.47 21.60
N CYS A 16 3.22 -0.69 22.26
CA CYS A 16 4.34 -1.36 22.92
C CYS A 16 5.32 -1.97 21.89
N CYS A 17 4.82 -2.73 20.90
CA CYS A 17 5.64 -3.22 19.79
C CYS A 17 6.16 -2.07 18.92
N PHE A 18 5.35 -1.03 18.70
CA PHE A 18 5.75 0.15 17.93
C PHE A 18 6.78 1.01 18.69
N LYS A 19 6.72 1.11 20.02
CA LYS A 19 7.77 1.73 20.86
C LYS A 19 9.07 0.96 20.78
N LEU A 20 9.03 -0.37 20.79
CA LEU A 20 10.24 -1.20 20.70
C LEU A 20 10.92 -1.04 19.34
N LEU A 21 10.13 -1.05 18.25
CA LEU A 21 10.61 -0.81 16.89
C LEU A 21 11.10 0.63 16.68
N LEU A 22 10.38 1.64 17.20
CA LEU A 22 10.77 3.04 17.12
C LEU A 22 12.04 3.33 17.92
N THR A 23 12.14 2.91 19.18
CA THR A 23 13.29 3.27 20.03
C THR A 23 14.62 2.68 19.54
N MET A 24 14.61 1.46 19.01
CA MET A 24 15.81 0.82 18.48
C MET A 24 16.16 1.26 17.05
N ALA A 25 15.16 1.46 16.18
CA ALA A 25 15.40 1.92 14.81
C ALA A 25 15.71 3.42 14.76
N TRP A 26 15.04 4.26 15.55
CA TRP A 26 15.25 5.72 15.53
C TRP A 26 16.57 6.16 16.14
N TRP A 27 17.01 5.58 17.26
CA TRP A 27 18.26 6.02 17.89
C TRP A 27 19.48 5.76 16.99
N ASN A 28 19.44 4.65 16.23
CA ASN A 28 20.48 4.31 15.26
C ASN A 28 20.30 5.02 13.91
N PHE A 29 19.05 5.33 13.49
CA PHE A 29 18.78 6.07 12.26
C PHE A 29 19.02 7.59 12.38
N LEU A 30 18.79 8.18 13.55
CA LEU A 30 19.11 9.58 13.87
C LEU A 30 20.57 9.79 14.28
N ARG A 31 21.33 8.70 14.48
CA ARG A 31 22.75 8.73 14.85
C ARG A 31 23.62 9.61 13.92
N PRO A 32 23.39 9.63 12.59
CA PRO A 32 24.13 10.48 11.65
C PRO A 32 23.68 11.96 11.59
N PHE A 33 22.48 12.28 12.11
CA PHE A 33 21.88 13.62 12.00
C PHE A 33 22.16 14.45 13.27
N SER A 34 23.41 14.87 13.46
CA SER A 34 23.87 15.59 14.67
C SER A 34 23.00 16.80 15.05
N ARG A 35 22.53 17.58 14.07
CA ARG A 35 21.66 18.75 14.29
C ARG A 35 20.29 18.39 14.89
N PHE A 36 19.75 17.22 14.56
CA PHE A 36 18.52 16.71 15.17
C PHE A 36 18.77 16.10 16.55
N GLN A 37 19.97 15.58 16.82
CA GLN A 37 20.36 15.17 18.17
C GLN A 37 20.40 16.38 19.11
N ASP A 38 20.89 17.53 18.66
CA ASP A 38 20.94 18.75 19.47
C ASP A 38 19.53 19.28 19.78
N ILE A 39 18.62 19.24 18.81
CA ILE A 39 17.20 19.59 19.01
C ILE A 39 16.51 18.56 19.94
N TRP A 40 16.75 17.27 19.74
CA TRP A 40 16.19 16.19 20.57
C TRP A 40 16.69 16.24 22.02
N ARG A 41 17.98 16.57 22.22
CA ARG A 41 18.59 16.82 23.54
C ARG A 41 18.08 18.11 24.16
N SER A 42 17.92 19.18 23.37
CA SER A 42 17.36 20.47 23.82
C SER A 42 15.89 20.37 24.24
N LEU A 43 15.13 19.41 23.68
CA LEU A 43 13.74 19.12 24.05
C LEU A 43 13.62 18.17 25.26
N GLY A 44 14.74 17.77 25.89
CA GLY A 44 14.73 17.06 27.18
C GLY A 44 14.35 15.57 27.13
N PHE A 45 14.25 14.96 25.94
CA PHE A 45 13.96 13.52 25.81
C PHE A 45 15.22 12.67 26.03
N SER A 46 15.64 12.53 27.29
CA SER A 46 16.50 11.40 27.68
C SER A 46 15.71 10.09 27.54
N ALA A 47 16.39 8.99 27.23
CA ALA A 47 15.80 7.66 27.16
C ALA A 47 14.99 7.40 28.45
N MET A 48 13.66 7.45 28.37
CA MET A 48 12.79 7.06 29.47
C MET A 48 12.92 5.55 29.64
N THR A 49 13.81 5.14 30.53
CA THR A 49 13.78 3.83 31.16
C THR A 49 12.46 3.68 31.88
N GLY A 50 11.76 2.59 31.59
CA GLY A 50 10.37 2.40 31.98
C GLY A 50 10.14 2.50 33.48
N ALA A 51 9.07 3.20 33.84
CA ALA A 51 8.16 2.81 34.91
C ALA A 51 6.89 3.69 34.83
N HIS A 52 5.75 3.03 35.00
CA HIS A 52 4.42 3.58 35.27
C HIS A 52 3.73 4.39 34.16
N PHE A 53 2.79 3.74 33.45
CA PHE A 53 1.55 4.39 33.03
C PHE A 53 0.37 3.46 33.27
N SER A 54 -0.52 3.91 34.13
CA SER A 54 -1.75 3.25 34.55
C SER A 54 -2.71 3.08 33.36
N SER A 55 -3.52 2.02 33.43
CA SER A 55 -4.58 1.70 32.47
C SER A 55 -5.53 2.88 32.26
N VAL A 56 -5.53 3.45 31.05
CA VAL A 56 -6.60 4.35 30.61
C VAL A 56 -7.67 3.49 29.95
N SER A 57 -8.72 3.19 30.73
CA SER A 57 -9.93 2.52 30.25
C SER A 57 -10.87 3.57 29.65
N PHE A 58 -11.13 3.50 28.34
CA PHE A 58 -12.19 4.29 27.70
C PHE A 58 -13.46 3.45 27.59
N PRO A 59 -14.62 3.92 28.08
CA PRO A 59 -15.84 3.13 28.11
C PRO A 59 -16.65 3.20 26.81
N LEU A 60 -17.26 2.04 26.50
CA LEU A 60 -18.50 1.80 25.74
C LEU A 60 -18.55 2.21 24.25
N ILE A 61 -18.23 1.22 23.40
CA ILE A 61 -18.81 1.05 22.06
C ILE A 61 -19.68 -0.21 22.12
N ASP A 62 -20.86 -0.16 21.53
CA ASP A 62 -21.85 -1.24 21.40
C ASP A 62 -21.18 -2.60 21.07
N THR A 63 -21.05 -3.44 22.10
CA THR A 63 -20.26 -4.68 22.07
C THR A 63 -20.86 -5.75 21.18
N LYS A 64 -22.17 -5.65 20.88
CA LYS A 64 -22.92 -6.68 20.18
C LYS A 64 -22.57 -6.74 18.68
N ASN A 65 -22.45 -5.58 18.03
CA ASN A 65 -22.00 -5.48 16.64
C ASN A 65 -20.52 -5.83 16.46
N GLU A 66 -19.69 -5.61 17.49
CA GLU A 66 -18.26 -5.88 17.45
C GLU A 66 -17.94 -7.38 17.64
N GLU A 67 -18.75 -8.10 18.42
CA GLU A 67 -18.63 -9.54 18.63
C GLU A 67 -19.09 -10.36 17.40
N GLU A 68 -20.21 -10.00 16.77
CA GLU A 68 -20.66 -10.63 15.53
C GLU A 68 -19.66 -10.40 14.38
N PHE A 69 -19.14 -9.17 14.27
CA PHE A 69 -18.10 -8.84 13.31
C PHE A 69 -16.81 -9.62 13.59
N ARG A 70 -16.39 -9.76 14.86
CA ARG A 70 -15.21 -10.55 15.26
C ARG A 70 -15.38 -12.05 14.97
N GLN A 71 -16.54 -12.62 15.22
CA GLN A 71 -16.81 -14.04 14.92
C GLN A 71 -16.80 -14.31 13.41
N MET A 72 -17.40 -13.42 12.63
CA MET A 72 -17.38 -13.48 11.16
C MET A 72 -15.96 -13.31 10.61
N GLU A 73 -15.17 -12.37 11.15
CA GLU A 73 -13.77 -12.19 10.78
C GLU A 73 -12.90 -13.40 11.14
N ALA A 74 -13.16 -14.03 12.30
CA ALA A 74 -12.46 -15.24 12.73
C ALA A 74 -12.81 -16.46 11.84
N GLN A 75 -14.08 -16.63 11.48
CA GLN A 75 -14.51 -17.68 10.54
C GLN A 75 -13.93 -17.46 9.13
N LEU A 76 -13.93 -16.21 8.64
CA LEU A 76 -13.37 -15.89 7.33
C LEU A 76 -11.84 -16.03 7.33
N GLY A 77 -11.14 -15.58 8.37
CA GLY A 77 -9.70 -15.79 8.57
C GLY A 77 -9.32 -17.28 8.62
N ALA A 78 -10.15 -18.12 9.24
CA ALA A 78 -9.95 -19.57 9.23
C ALA A 78 -10.15 -20.18 7.82
N HIS A 79 -11.09 -19.66 7.04
CA HIS A 79 -11.35 -20.09 5.66
C HIS A 79 -10.23 -19.66 4.70
N THR A 80 -9.73 -18.43 4.82
CA THR A 80 -8.65 -17.90 3.96
C THR A 80 -7.31 -18.60 4.20
N MET A 81 -7.04 -19.09 5.42
CA MET A 81 -5.81 -19.84 5.74
C MET A 81 -5.77 -21.27 5.15
N ARG A 82 -6.91 -21.90 4.81
CA ARG A 82 -6.95 -23.34 4.53
C ARG A 82 -6.80 -23.73 3.05
N SER A 83 -6.93 -22.81 2.08
CA SER A 83 -6.88 -23.23 0.66
C SER A 83 -6.45 -22.21 -0.42
N HIS A 84 -6.11 -20.94 -0.13
CA HIS A 84 -6.08 -19.93 -1.21
C HIS A 84 -4.81 -19.09 -1.41
N GLY A 85 -3.73 -19.21 -0.62
CA GLY A 85 -2.52 -18.39 -0.85
C GLY A 85 -1.90 -18.55 -2.25
N TYR A 86 -1.75 -19.78 -2.72
CA TYR A 86 -1.31 -20.09 -4.08
C TYR A 86 -2.34 -19.69 -5.14
N ALA A 87 -3.64 -19.82 -4.83
CA ALA A 87 -4.71 -19.42 -5.73
C ALA A 87 -4.71 -17.90 -5.96
N VAL A 88 -4.54 -17.10 -4.90
CA VAL A 88 -4.40 -15.64 -4.95
C VAL A 88 -3.17 -15.24 -5.76
N ALA A 89 -2.02 -15.89 -5.53
CA ALA A 89 -0.82 -15.60 -6.33
C ALA A 89 -1.02 -15.92 -7.82
N LYS A 90 -1.72 -17.02 -8.14
CA LYS A 90 -2.03 -17.42 -9.52
C LYS A 90 -3.01 -16.49 -10.21
N THR A 91 -4.03 -15.99 -9.51
CA THR A 91 -4.98 -15.00 -10.09
C THR A 91 -4.30 -13.67 -10.41
N HIS A 92 -3.24 -13.32 -9.67
CA HIS A 92 -2.45 -12.10 -9.87
C HIS A 92 -1.14 -12.34 -10.64
N LEU A 93 -1.03 -13.43 -11.41
CA LEU A 93 0.21 -13.76 -12.16
C LEU A 93 0.69 -12.61 -13.05
N HIS A 94 -0.24 -11.92 -13.72
CA HIS A 94 0.09 -10.77 -14.58
C HIS A 94 0.73 -9.62 -13.80
N ASP A 95 0.26 -9.36 -12.57
CA ASP A 95 0.81 -8.31 -11.72
C ASP A 95 2.28 -8.59 -11.36
N TRP A 96 2.61 -9.85 -11.06
CA TRP A 96 4.00 -10.27 -10.81
C TRP A 96 4.89 -10.20 -12.06
N ILE A 97 4.35 -10.54 -13.23
CA ILE A 97 5.08 -10.39 -14.51
C ILE A 97 5.40 -8.91 -14.75
N ILE A 98 4.46 -8.01 -14.48
CA ILE A 98 4.69 -6.56 -14.61
C ILE A 98 5.76 -6.10 -13.63
N LEU A 99 5.81 -6.60 -12.39
CA LEU A 99 6.90 -6.28 -11.47
C LEU A 99 8.28 -6.70 -12.02
N LEU A 100 8.38 -7.91 -12.59
CA LEU A 100 9.62 -8.36 -13.22
C LEU A 100 10.02 -7.49 -14.41
N LEU A 101 9.03 -7.07 -15.21
CA LEU A 101 9.25 -6.14 -16.32
C LEU A 101 9.74 -4.77 -15.82
N LEU A 102 9.17 -4.23 -14.74
CA LEU A 102 9.63 -2.97 -14.16
C LEU A 102 11.06 -3.06 -13.63
N VAL A 103 11.43 -4.18 -12.99
CA VAL A 103 12.83 -4.43 -12.58
C VAL A 103 13.76 -4.48 -13.79
N PHE A 104 13.35 -5.13 -14.88
CA PHE A 104 14.13 -5.15 -16.11
C PHE A 104 14.32 -3.75 -16.69
N ILE A 105 13.26 -2.94 -16.76
CA ILE A 105 13.32 -1.55 -17.22
C ILE A 105 14.28 -0.72 -16.35
N GLU A 106 14.21 -0.87 -15.03
CA GLU A 106 15.11 -0.18 -14.10
C GLU A 106 16.58 -0.52 -14.34
N ILE A 107 16.90 -1.80 -14.57
CA ILE A 107 18.27 -2.23 -14.92
C ILE A 107 18.70 -1.60 -16.23
N MET A 108 17.83 -1.52 -17.24
CA MET A 108 18.14 -0.86 -18.51
C MET A 108 18.40 0.64 -18.32
N LEU A 109 17.57 1.35 -17.53
CA LEU A 109 17.76 2.77 -17.21
C LEU A 109 19.09 3.02 -16.48
N TYR A 110 19.44 2.17 -15.52
CA TYR A 110 20.72 2.28 -14.81
C TYR A 110 21.94 2.25 -15.76
N LEU A 111 21.88 1.38 -16.78
CA LEU A 111 22.95 1.23 -17.77
C LEU A 111 23.06 2.43 -18.72
N ILE A 112 21.96 3.11 -19.02
CA ILE A 112 21.92 4.27 -19.92
C ILE A 112 22.76 5.44 -19.36
N TYR A 113 23.48 6.12 -20.26
CA TYR A 113 24.17 7.37 -19.97
C TYR A 113 23.16 8.52 -19.98
N PRO A 114 23.19 9.40 -18.97
CA PRO A 114 22.28 10.54 -18.93
C PRO A 114 22.64 11.54 -20.03
N PHE A 115 21.68 12.40 -20.38
CA PHE A 115 21.93 13.58 -21.20
C PHE A 115 23.02 14.45 -20.53
N TYR A 116 24.08 14.77 -21.27
CA TYR A 116 25.10 15.70 -20.78
C TYR A 116 24.67 17.13 -21.07
N ARG A 117 23.96 17.74 -20.10
CA ARG A 117 23.56 19.14 -20.17
C ARG A 117 24.81 20.04 -20.12
N PHE A 118 24.86 21.04 -20.99
CA PHE A 118 25.88 22.10 -21.01
C PHE A 118 26.11 22.69 -19.60
N VAL A 119 27.38 22.76 -19.20
CA VAL A 119 27.81 23.37 -17.94
C VAL A 119 28.84 24.44 -18.24
N GLY A 120 28.43 25.71 -18.15
CA GLY A 120 29.32 26.84 -18.39
C GLY A 120 30.15 27.21 -17.17
N LYS A 121 31.27 27.91 -17.40
CA LYS A 121 32.13 28.47 -16.33
C LYS A 121 31.36 29.35 -15.32
N ASP A 122 30.45 30.18 -15.81
CA ASP A 122 29.66 31.10 -14.97
C ASP A 122 28.66 30.37 -14.07
N MET A 123 28.33 29.10 -14.38
CA MET A 123 27.44 28.27 -13.55
C MET A 123 28.21 27.53 -12.45
N MET A 124 29.54 27.51 -12.50
CA MET A 124 30.36 26.63 -11.67
C MET A 124 30.39 27.05 -10.20
N SER A 125 30.09 28.30 -9.87
CA SER A 125 30.02 28.77 -8.47
C SER A 125 29.03 27.96 -7.63
N ASP A 126 27.90 27.58 -8.23
CA ASP A 126 26.83 26.83 -7.54
C ASP A 126 27.04 25.31 -7.57
N LEU A 127 28.06 24.85 -8.30
CA LEU A 127 28.40 23.44 -8.51
C LEU A 127 29.73 23.04 -7.85
N LYS A 128 30.30 23.91 -7.01
CA LYS A 128 31.61 23.74 -6.36
C LYS A 128 31.53 23.35 -4.88
N TYR A 129 30.37 22.87 -4.42
CA TYR A 129 30.24 22.36 -3.05
C TYR A 129 31.14 21.13 -2.83
N PRO A 130 31.62 20.89 -1.60
CA PRO A 130 32.55 19.80 -1.33
C PRO A 130 31.91 18.43 -1.59
N LEU A 131 32.66 17.54 -2.24
CA LEU A 131 32.26 16.15 -2.46
C LEU A 131 32.29 15.37 -1.14
N LYS A 132 31.12 15.11 -0.56
CA LYS A 132 30.95 14.37 0.70
C LYS A 132 30.49 12.93 0.46
N SER A 133 30.73 12.06 1.43
CA SER A 133 30.08 10.74 1.50
C SER A 133 28.58 10.86 1.80
N ASN A 134 27.80 9.84 1.43
CA ASN A 134 26.37 9.79 1.74
C ASN A 134 26.13 9.47 3.23
N THR A 135 25.40 10.34 3.93
CA THR A 135 24.91 10.11 5.29
C THR A 135 23.94 8.93 5.36
N VAL A 136 23.04 8.83 4.36
CA VAL A 136 22.16 7.67 4.17
C VAL A 136 22.68 6.88 2.98
N PRO A 137 23.29 5.71 3.18
CA PRO A 137 23.83 4.94 2.07
C PRO A 137 22.71 4.35 1.21
N VAL A 138 23.01 4.05 -0.06
CA VAL A 138 22.03 3.55 -1.04
C VAL A 138 21.27 2.33 -0.53
N TRP A 139 21.94 1.39 0.15
CA TRP A 139 21.31 0.18 0.69
C TRP A 139 20.33 0.44 1.85
N ALA A 140 20.44 1.58 2.55
CA ALA A 140 19.54 1.88 3.66
C ALA A 140 18.13 2.23 3.17
N VAL A 141 18.01 2.77 1.95
CA VAL A 141 16.71 3.11 1.35
C VAL A 141 15.82 1.87 1.18
N PRO A 142 16.21 0.78 0.51
CA PRO A 142 15.36 -0.42 0.40
C PRO A 142 15.10 -1.07 1.77
N MET A 143 16.01 -0.96 2.74
CA MET A 143 15.74 -1.45 4.11
C MET A 143 14.59 -0.69 4.77
N LEU A 144 14.56 0.64 4.62
CA LEU A 144 13.52 1.49 5.21
C LEU A 144 12.22 1.49 4.40
N ALA A 145 12.32 1.55 3.07
CA ALA A 145 11.18 1.74 2.18
C ALA A 145 10.53 0.43 1.72
N VAL A 146 11.20 -0.72 1.88
CA VAL A 146 10.66 -2.04 1.48
C VAL A 146 10.61 -2.99 2.67
N VAL A 147 11.75 -3.29 3.28
CA VAL A 147 11.85 -4.34 4.30
C VAL A 147 11.03 -3.97 5.54
N LEU A 148 11.16 -2.74 6.04
CA LEU A 148 10.42 -2.26 7.21
C LEU A 148 8.88 -2.33 7.00
N PRO A 149 8.30 -1.79 5.90
CA PRO A 149 6.88 -1.98 5.61
C PRO A 149 6.44 -3.44 5.53
N ILE A 150 7.21 -4.32 4.87
CA ILE A 150 6.89 -5.75 4.77
C ILE A 150 6.84 -6.39 6.17
N VAL A 151 7.79 -6.07 7.05
CA VAL A 151 7.78 -6.56 8.44
C VAL A 151 6.50 -6.09 9.16
N ILE A 152 6.08 -4.84 8.97
CA ILE A 152 4.83 -4.32 9.55
C ILE A 152 3.60 -5.06 8.99
N PHE A 153 3.55 -5.31 7.68
CA PHE A 153 2.46 -6.07 7.05
C PHE A 153 2.41 -7.51 7.58
N LEU A 154 3.56 -8.15 7.79
CA LEU A 154 3.63 -9.49 8.39
C LEU A 154 3.13 -9.49 9.84
N VAL A 155 3.42 -8.45 10.63
CA VAL A 155 2.88 -8.32 12.00
C VAL A 155 1.35 -8.18 11.96
N VAL A 156 0.81 -7.37 11.04
CA VAL A 156 -0.65 -7.25 10.86
C VAL A 156 -1.25 -8.57 10.41
N TYR A 157 -0.60 -9.28 9.48
CA TYR A 157 -1.02 -10.60 9.02
C TYR A 157 -1.06 -11.63 10.16
N ILE A 158 -0.01 -11.72 10.99
CA ILE A 158 0.03 -12.66 12.11
C ILE A 158 -1.15 -12.42 13.06
N ARG A 159 -1.58 -11.16 13.21
CA ARG A 159 -2.68 -10.76 14.08
C ARG A 159 -4.07 -10.94 13.47
N ARG A 160 -4.24 -10.59 12.20
CA ARG A 160 -5.54 -10.59 11.48
C ARG A 160 -5.81 -11.89 10.73
N ARG A 161 -4.76 -12.66 10.45
CA ARG A 161 -4.78 -13.86 9.60
C ARG A 161 -5.42 -13.63 8.22
N ASP A 162 -5.29 -12.42 7.69
CA ASP A 162 -5.85 -12.01 6.40
C ASP A 162 -4.77 -12.04 5.31
N ILE A 163 -4.79 -13.08 4.49
CA ILE A 163 -3.83 -13.26 3.39
C ILE A 163 -4.06 -12.27 2.25
N TYR A 164 -5.30 -11.82 2.02
CA TYR A 164 -5.59 -10.86 0.97
C TYR A 164 -4.95 -9.52 1.31
N ASP A 165 -5.05 -9.09 2.57
CA ASP A 165 -4.38 -7.89 3.05
C ASP A 165 -2.86 -7.96 2.86
N LEU A 166 -2.22 -9.05 3.31
CA LEU A 166 -0.77 -9.22 3.16
C LEU A 166 -0.36 -9.18 1.68
N HIS A 167 -1.05 -9.93 0.84
CA HIS A 167 -0.75 -10.01 -0.58
C HIS A 167 -0.85 -8.65 -1.26
N HIS A 168 -1.98 -7.96 -1.07
CA HIS A 168 -2.25 -6.67 -1.70
C HIS A 168 -1.36 -5.55 -1.15
N ALA A 169 -1.02 -5.59 0.15
CA ALA A 169 -0.08 -4.66 0.75
C ALA A 169 1.33 -4.82 0.19
N VAL A 170 1.83 -6.07 0.08
CA VAL A 170 3.16 -6.35 -0.51
C VAL A 170 3.18 -5.98 -2.00
N LEU A 171 2.16 -6.40 -2.76
CA LEU A 171 2.07 -6.12 -4.19
C LEU A 171 2.03 -4.61 -4.44
N GLY A 172 1.15 -3.88 -3.74
CA GLY A 172 1.02 -2.43 -3.86
C GLY A 172 2.28 -1.67 -3.46
N LEU A 173 3.00 -2.11 -2.43
CA LEU A 173 4.28 -1.54 -2.03
C LEU A 173 5.34 -1.72 -3.12
N LEU A 174 5.49 -2.93 -3.67
CA LEU A 174 6.48 -3.21 -4.70
C LEU A 174 6.19 -2.42 -5.98
N PHE A 175 4.92 -2.32 -6.39
CA PHE A 175 4.51 -1.45 -7.49
C PHE A 175 4.85 0.02 -7.22
N SER A 176 4.52 0.51 -6.02
CA SER A 176 4.80 1.90 -5.65
C SER A 176 6.29 2.23 -5.78
N ILE A 177 7.17 1.36 -5.29
CA ILE A 177 8.61 1.54 -5.37
C ILE A 177 9.11 1.45 -6.81
N LEU A 178 8.75 0.39 -7.54
CA LEU A 178 9.31 0.13 -8.87
C LEU A 178 8.81 1.11 -9.94
N VAL A 179 7.54 1.51 -9.88
CA VAL A 179 7.03 2.59 -10.76
C VAL A 179 7.72 3.91 -10.44
N THR A 180 7.92 4.22 -9.16
CA THR A 180 8.66 5.43 -8.76
C THR A 180 10.12 5.39 -9.22
N ALA A 181 10.77 4.22 -9.14
CA ALA A 181 12.13 4.00 -9.60
C ALA A 181 12.28 4.33 -11.09
N VAL A 182 11.46 3.67 -11.92
CA VAL A 182 11.44 3.87 -13.37
C VAL A 182 11.19 5.33 -13.73
N ILE A 183 10.21 5.98 -13.11
CA ILE A 183 9.92 7.40 -13.37
C ILE A 183 11.10 8.29 -12.97
N THR A 184 11.69 8.05 -11.80
CA THR A 184 12.80 8.86 -11.27
C THR A 184 14.03 8.74 -12.18
N ASP A 185 14.42 7.51 -12.53
CA ASP A 185 15.65 7.26 -13.29
C ASP A 185 15.50 7.67 -14.76
N ALA A 186 14.30 7.47 -15.36
CA ALA A 186 14.01 8.02 -16.68
C ALA A 186 14.12 9.55 -16.71
N ILE A 187 13.61 10.25 -15.70
CA ILE A 187 13.73 11.72 -15.62
C ILE A 187 15.18 12.14 -15.39
N LYS A 188 15.94 11.44 -14.53
CA LYS A 188 17.38 11.70 -14.32
C LYS A 188 18.16 11.64 -15.63
N ASP A 189 17.93 10.58 -16.40
CA ASP A 189 18.62 10.37 -17.66
C ASP A 189 18.21 11.40 -18.72
N ALA A 190 16.94 11.80 -18.75
CA ALA A 190 16.46 12.82 -19.68
C ALA A 190 16.94 14.24 -19.33
N VAL A 191 17.00 14.59 -18.04
CA VAL A 191 17.27 15.97 -17.59
C VAL A 191 18.78 16.26 -17.49
N GLY A 192 19.59 15.30 -17.05
CA GLY A 192 21.04 15.48 -17.07
C GLY A 192 21.60 16.57 -16.15
N ARG A 193 20.84 16.97 -15.12
CA ARG A 193 21.18 18.10 -14.25
C ARG A 193 22.45 17.78 -13.44
N PRO A 194 23.48 18.66 -13.46
CA PRO A 194 24.65 18.51 -12.62
C PRO A 194 24.31 18.66 -11.13
N ARG A 195 24.97 17.88 -10.27
CA ARG A 195 24.86 17.95 -8.81
C ARG A 195 25.58 19.18 -8.23
N PRO A 196 25.25 19.63 -7.01
CA PRO A 196 25.95 20.73 -6.35
C PRO A 196 27.47 20.50 -6.14
N ASP A 197 27.91 19.25 -6.15
CA ASP A 197 29.31 18.82 -5.99
C ASP A 197 30.01 18.51 -7.34
N PHE A 198 29.38 18.84 -8.47
CA PHE A 198 29.80 18.43 -9.81
C PHE A 198 31.24 18.87 -10.17
N PHE A 199 31.69 20.04 -9.72
CA PHE A 199 33.05 20.53 -9.98
C PHE A 199 34.11 19.49 -9.58
N TRP A 200 33.99 18.90 -8.39
CA TRP A 200 34.98 17.96 -7.86
C TRP A 200 34.87 16.57 -8.49
N ARG A 201 33.74 16.26 -9.11
CA ARG A 201 33.55 15.05 -9.93
C ARG A 201 34.23 15.19 -11.28
N CYS A 202 34.10 16.37 -11.88
CA CYS A 202 34.63 16.70 -13.22
C CYS A 202 36.15 16.99 -13.19
N PHE A 203 36.61 17.73 -12.17
CA PHE A 203 37.99 18.23 -12.02
C PHE A 203 38.58 17.81 -10.66
N PRO A 204 39.00 16.54 -10.48
CA PRO A 204 39.52 16.05 -9.20
C PRO A 204 40.82 16.75 -8.74
N ASP A 205 41.57 17.36 -9.66
CA ASP A 205 42.77 18.16 -9.40
C ASP A 205 42.48 19.66 -9.16
N GLY A 206 41.21 20.06 -9.22
CA GLY A 206 40.75 21.43 -9.01
C GLY A 206 41.05 22.40 -10.16
N LYS A 207 41.47 21.90 -11.33
CA LYS A 207 41.78 22.74 -12.51
C LYS A 207 40.65 22.60 -13.53
N ASP A 208 39.88 23.67 -13.70
CA ASP A 208 38.77 23.68 -14.64
C ASP A 208 39.24 23.91 -16.09
N VAL A 209 38.66 23.11 -17.00
CA VAL A 209 38.95 23.14 -18.44
C VAL A 209 37.63 23.26 -19.18
N TYR A 210 37.58 24.15 -20.17
CA TYR A 210 36.41 24.39 -21.00
C TYR A 210 36.77 24.36 -22.48
N ASP A 211 35.82 23.96 -23.30
CA ASP A 211 35.95 23.98 -24.75
C ASP A 211 35.79 25.41 -25.32
N LYS A 212 35.84 25.54 -26.65
CA LYS A 212 35.71 26.84 -27.33
C LYS A 212 34.32 27.45 -27.19
N LEU A 213 33.30 26.63 -26.93
CA LEU A 213 31.91 27.05 -26.74
C LEU A 213 31.60 27.34 -25.26
N GLY A 214 32.54 27.05 -24.37
CA GLY A 214 32.45 27.29 -22.93
C GLY A 214 31.89 26.12 -22.14
N ASP A 215 31.72 24.93 -22.74
CA ASP A 215 31.28 23.72 -22.05
C ASP A 215 32.43 23.06 -21.30
N VAL A 216 32.13 22.33 -20.22
CA VAL A 216 33.14 21.63 -19.42
C VAL A 216 33.81 20.48 -20.20
N ILE A 217 35.12 20.34 -20.04
CA ILE A 217 35.87 19.16 -20.48
C ILE A 217 36.34 18.42 -19.23
N CYS A 218 35.54 17.46 -18.76
CA CYS A 218 35.88 16.69 -17.56
C CYS A 218 37.02 15.70 -17.80
N HIS A 219 37.86 15.52 -16.78
CA HIS A 219 38.95 14.53 -16.75
C HIS A 219 38.99 13.69 -15.47
N GLY A 220 37.88 13.69 -14.73
CA GLY A 220 37.65 12.78 -13.61
C GLY A 220 37.23 11.36 -14.06
N ASP A 221 36.86 10.53 -13.08
CA ASP A 221 36.38 9.19 -13.33
C ASP A 221 35.00 9.21 -14.02
N GLU A 222 34.85 8.45 -15.12
CA GLU A 222 33.64 8.45 -15.94
C GLU A 222 32.38 8.06 -15.16
N SER A 223 32.49 7.10 -14.24
CA SER A 223 31.34 6.65 -13.44
C SER A 223 30.90 7.71 -12.42
N VAL A 224 31.87 8.43 -11.84
CA VAL A 224 31.62 9.54 -10.90
C VAL A 224 31.03 10.75 -11.63
N ILE A 225 31.50 11.04 -12.84
CA ILE A 225 30.95 12.09 -13.72
C ILE A 225 29.54 11.73 -14.17
N LYS A 226 29.30 10.50 -14.62
CA LYS A 226 27.96 9.98 -14.97
C LYS A 226 26.98 10.22 -13.83
N GLU A 227 27.36 9.85 -12.61
CA GLU A 227 26.52 10.07 -11.43
C GLU A 227 26.34 11.56 -11.09
N GLY A 228 27.35 12.38 -11.40
CA GLY A 228 27.32 13.83 -11.27
C GLY A 228 26.24 14.51 -12.12
N HIS A 229 25.84 13.92 -13.25
CA HIS A 229 24.76 14.43 -14.11
C HIS A 229 23.35 13.90 -13.76
N LYS A 230 23.22 13.03 -12.75
CA LYS A 230 21.94 12.45 -12.34
C LYS A 230 21.35 13.14 -11.10
N SER A 231 21.32 14.48 -11.06
CA SER A 231 20.81 15.22 -9.88
C SER A 231 19.29 15.25 -9.77
N PHE A 232 18.56 15.55 -10.84
CA PHE A 232 17.10 15.78 -10.75
C PHE A 232 16.30 14.61 -11.32
N PRO A 233 15.29 14.08 -10.62
CA PRO A 233 14.96 14.29 -9.19
C PRO A 233 15.85 13.43 -8.26
N SER A 234 15.68 13.57 -6.94
CA SER A 234 16.39 12.75 -5.95
C SER A 234 15.78 11.34 -5.85
N GLY A 235 16.55 10.31 -6.21
CA GLY A 235 16.13 8.89 -6.12
C GLY A 235 16.00 8.38 -4.69
N HIS A 236 16.92 8.76 -3.79
CA HIS A 236 16.82 8.43 -2.37
C HIS A 236 15.52 8.97 -1.77
N THR A 237 15.15 10.20 -2.14
CA THR A 237 13.93 10.84 -1.65
C THR A 237 12.70 10.19 -2.26
N SER A 238 12.64 10.02 -3.58
CA SER A 238 11.44 9.48 -4.24
C SER A 238 11.13 8.05 -3.80
N TRP A 239 12.12 7.17 -3.71
CA TRP A 239 11.93 5.80 -3.22
C TRP A 239 11.48 5.76 -1.76
N SER A 240 12.05 6.64 -0.92
CA SER A 240 11.65 6.72 0.49
C SER A 240 10.20 7.18 0.63
N PHE A 241 9.78 8.21 -0.10
CA PHE A 241 8.39 8.68 -0.09
C PHE A 241 7.42 7.69 -0.73
N ALA A 242 7.85 6.92 -1.72
CA ALA A 242 7.03 5.85 -2.29
C ALA A 242 6.73 4.75 -1.25
N GLY A 243 7.77 4.17 -0.64
CA GLY A 243 7.59 3.08 0.31
C GLY A 243 6.98 3.51 1.65
N LEU A 244 7.54 4.57 2.26
CA LEU A 244 7.07 5.06 3.55
C LEU A 244 5.76 5.85 3.43
N GLY A 245 5.49 6.47 2.28
CA GLY A 245 4.19 7.07 1.98
C GLY A 245 3.10 6.00 1.82
N PHE A 246 3.39 4.90 1.12
CA PHE A 246 2.48 3.75 1.06
C PHE A 246 2.22 3.18 2.46
N LEU A 247 3.27 2.99 3.27
CA LEU A 247 3.13 2.54 4.65
C LEU A 247 2.27 3.50 5.50
N SER A 248 2.45 4.81 5.34
CA SER A 248 1.64 5.83 6.03
C SER A 248 0.15 5.68 5.68
N LEU A 249 -0.18 5.52 4.39
CA LEU A 249 -1.56 5.32 3.92
C LEU A 249 -2.14 4.00 4.46
N TYR A 250 -1.36 2.91 4.40
CA TYR A 250 -1.75 1.62 4.95
C TYR A 250 -2.06 1.70 6.45
N LEU A 251 -1.17 2.33 7.25
CA LEU A 251 -1.41 2.53 8.68
C LEU A 251 -2.62 3.41 8.95
N ALA A 252 -2.87 4.43 8.13
CA ALA A 252 -4.05 5.29 8.25
C ALA A 252 -5.35 4.49 8.10
N GLY A 253 -5.39 3.57 7.14
CA GLY A 253 -6.50 2.64 6.96
C GLY A 253 -6.67 1.68 8.15
N LYS A 254 -5.59 0.99 8.56
CA LYS A 254 -5.63 0.01 9.65
C LYS A 254 -6.00 0.59 11.01
N LEU A 255 -5.54 1.80 11.30
CA LEU A 255 -5.85 2.49 12.56
C LEU A 255 -7.19 3.23 12.51
N LYS A 256 -7.87 3.23 11.35
CA LYS A 256 -9.04 4.07 11.08
C LYS A 256 -8.78 5.50 11.55
N ALA A 257 -7.71 6.10 11.02
CA ALA A 257 -7.20 7.41 11.47
C ALA A 257 -8.27 8.51 11.37
N PHE A 258 -9.19 8.38 10.42
CA PHE A 258 -10.26 9.34 10.13
C PHE A 258 -11.66 8.82 10.54
N ASP A 259 -11.76 8.02 11.61
CA ASP A 259 -13.03 7.49 12.14
C ASP A 259 -13.94 8.52 12.84
N ARG A 260 -13.65 9.82 12.68
CA ARG A 260 -14.36 10.96 13.31
C ARG A 260 -14.32 10.99 14.84
N LYS A 261 -13.54 10.10 15.49
CA LYS A 261 -13.40 10.09 16.97
C LYS A 261 -12.33 11.03 17.51
N GLY A 262 -11.51 11.64 16.64
CA GLY A 262 -10.55 12.69 17.03
C GLY A 262 -9.31 12.23 17.80
N HIS A 263 -8.92 10.95 17.75
CA HIS A 263 -7.75 10.45 18.47
C HIS A 263 -6.42 10.86 17.80
N VAL A 264 -5.82 11.95 18.26
CA VAL A 264 -4.60 12.55 17.68
C VAL A 264 -3.39 11.60 17.65
N ALA A 265 -3.29 10.65 18.60
CA ALA A 265 -2.19 9.67 18.61
C ALA A 265 -2.10 8.85 17.30
N LYS A 266 -3.22 8.62 16.62
CA LYS A 266 -3.25 7.95 15.31
C LYS A 266 -2.50 8.78 14.25
N LEU A 267 -2.63 10.11 14.30
CA LEU A 267 -1.94 11.02 13.39
C LEU A 267 -0.42 10.99 13.59
N CYS A 268 0.04 10.93 14.85
CA CYS A 268 1.47 10.79 15.13
C CYS A 268 2.05 9.51 14.50
N ILE A 269 1.31 8.40 14.56
CA ILE A 269 1.76 7.12 13.99
C ILE A 269 1.85 7.19 12.46
N ILE A 270 0.86 7.77 11.78
CA ILE A 270 0.88 7.86 10.30
C ILE A 270 1.91 8.87 9.79
N PHE A 271 2.20 9.94 10.52
CA PHE A 271 3.20 10.92 10.09
C PHE A 271 4.66 10.47 10.30
N LEU A 272 4.91 9.48 11.16
CA LEU A 272 6.26 8.99 11.43
C LEU A 272 6.99 8.44 10.20
N PRO A 273 6.40 7.56 9.37
CA PRO A 273 6.99 7.16 8.09
C PRO A 273 7.33 8.34 7.17
N LEU A 274 6.44 9.33 7.06
CA LEU A 274 6.65 10.51 6.21
C LEU A 274 7.77 11.42 6.74
N LEU A 275 7.88 11.54 8.07
CA LEU A 275 9.00 12.24 8.69
C LEU A 275 10.33 11.53 8.42
N ALA A 276 10.37 10.19 8.53
CA ALA A 276 11.56 9.41 8.19
C ALA A 276 11.97 9.60 6.72
N ALA A 277 11.02 9.58 5.77
CA ALA A 277 11.28 9.86 4.36
C ALA A 277 11.81 11.28 4.14
N SER A 278 11.25 12.27 4.86
CA SER A 278 11.70 13.66 4.81
C SER A 278 13.15 13.80 5.30
N LEU A 279 13.53 13.10 6.37
CA LEU A 279 14.90 13.10 6.90
C LEU A 279 15.90 12.48 5.92
N VAL A 280 15.52 11.40 5.21
CA VAL A 280 16.33 10.88 4.10
C VAL A 280 16.52 11.95 3.03
N GLY A 281 15.46 12.67 2.66
CA GLY A 281 15.55 13.77 1.69
C GLY A 281 16.45 14.92 2.16
N ILE A 282 16.33 15.35 3.42
CA ILE A 282 17.17 16.40 4.01
C ILE A 282 18.65 16.01 3.98
N SER A 283 18.97 14.74 4.26
CA SER A 283 20.36 14.25 4.19
C SER A 283 20.99 14.48 2.81
N ARG A 284 20.21 14.46 1.72
CA ARG A 284 20.72 14.71 0.37
C ARG A 284 21.11 16.15 0.11
N VAL A 285 20.48 17.09 0.80
CA VAL A 285 20.85 18.50 0.76
C VAL A 285 22.06 18.76 1.65
N ASP A 286 22.08 18.20 2.86
CA ASP A 286 23.19 18.36 3.83
C ASP A 286 24.51 17.77 3.30
N ASP A 287 24.42 16.68 2.54
CA ASP A 287 25.56 16.02 1.90
C ASP A 287 25.98 16.70 0.58
N TYR A 288 25.24 17.70 0.07
CA TYR A 288 25.42 18.33 -1.25
C TYR A 288 25.26 17.39 -2.45
N TRP A 289 24.57 16.27 -2.26
CA TRP A 289 24.27 15.34 -3.36
C TRP A 289 23.12 15.84 -4.23
N HIS A 290 22.22 16.66 -3.69
CA HIS A 290 21.05 17.15 -4.40
C HIS A 290 20.72 18.59 -4.04
N HIS A 291 20.13 19.30 -5.00
CA HIS A 291 19.48 20.58 -4.73
C HIS A 291 18.16 20.32 -3.96
N TRP A 292 17.71 21.31 -3.19
CA TRP A 292 16.43 21.19 -2.47
C TRP A 292 15.24 20.95 -3.43
N THR A 293 15.30 21.48 -4.66
CA THR A 293 14.27 21.23 -5.69
C THR A 293 14.25 19.78 -6.17
N ASP A 294 15.40 19.12 -6.24
CA ASP A 294 15.48 17.69 -6.59
C ASP A 294 14.81 16.82 -5.51
N VAL A 295 14.99 17.22 -4.24
CA VAL A 295 14.39 16.56 -3.07
C VAL A 295 12.88 16.79 -3.03
N PHE A 296 12.42 18.03 -3.23
CA PHE A 296 10.99 18.34 -3.26
C PHE A 296 10.26 17.59 -4.39
N ALA A 297 10.81 17.62 -5.60
CA ALA A 297 10.24 16.90 -6.75
C ALA A 297 10.25 15.39 -6.52
N GLY A 298 11.35 14.83 -5.99
CA GLY A 298 11.43 13.42 -5.65
C GLY A 298 10.37 13.01 -4.63
N GLY A 299 10.18 13.78 -3.56
CA GLY A 299 9.14 13.53 -2.57
C GLY A 299 7.73 13.60 -3.14
N LEU A 300 7.46 14.57 -4.03
CA LEU A 300 6.17 14.69 -4.72
C LEU A 300 5.90 13.48 -5.62
N ILE A 301 6.86 13.06 -6.45
CA ILE A 301 6.73 11.88 -7.31
C ILE A 301 6.42 10.65 -6.46
N GLY A 302 7.21 10.39 -5.41
CA GLY A 302 7.04 9.22 -4.56
C GLY A 302 5.68 9.19 -3.86
N LEU A 303 5.24 10.32 -3.29
CA LEU A 303 3.95 10.40 -2.59
C LEU A 303 2.75 10.23 -3.54
N VAL A 304 2.83 10.82 -4.74
CA VAL A 304 1.79 10.70 -5.75
C VAL A 304 1.66 9.24 -6.21
N VAL A 305 2.77 8.61 -6.59
CA VAL A 305 2.77 7.21 -7.04
C VAL A 305 2.31 6.29 -5.91
N ALA A 306 2.77 6.48 -4.67
CA ALA A 306 2.29 5.73 -3.51
C ALA A 306 0.78 5.83 -3.32
N THR A 307 0.21 7.02 -3.50
CA THR A 307 -1.24 7.24 -3.37
C THR A 307 -2.00 6.46 -4.45
N PHE A 308 -1.59 6.54 -5.72
CA PHE A 308 -2.23 5.79 -6.80
C PHE A 308 -2.12 4.27 -6.58
N CYS A 309 -0.93 3.77 -6.25
CA CYS A 309 -0.72 2.34 -5.99
C CYS A 309 -1.49 1.84 -4.77
N TYR A 310 -1.60 2.65 -3.71
CA TYR A 310 -2.42 2.31 -2.54
C TYR A 310 -3.91 2.23 -2.93
N LEU A 311 -4.43 3.24 -3.61
CA LEU A 311 -5.84 3.32 -3.99
C LEU A 311 -6.27 2.25 -5.00
N GLN A 312 -5.34 1.64 -5.72
CA GLN A 312 -5.61 0.50 -6.58
C GLN A 312 -6.06 -0.75 -5.80
N PHE A 313 -5.57 -0.92 -4.57
CA PHE A 313 -5.81 -2.13 -3.79
C PHE A 313 -6.66 -1.89 -2.52
N PHE A 314 -6.66 -0.66 -2.01
CA PHE A 314 -7.32 -0.28 -0.77
C PHE A 314 -8.26 0.92 -0.98
N PRO A 315 -9.39 0.97 -0.26
CA PRO A 315 -10.20 2.19 -0.19
C PRO A 315 -9.43 3.36 0.44
N PRO A 316 -9.83 4.61 0.14
CA PRO A 316 -9.28 5.78 0.81
C PRO A 316 -9.36 5.63 2.34
N PRO A 317 -8.35 6.07 3.12
CA PRO A 317 -8.31 5.83 4.57
C PRO A 317 -9.47 6.40 5.39
N TYR A 318 -10.23 7.34 4.82
CA TYR A 318 -11.44 7.92 5.44
C TYR A 318 -12.71 7.13 5.12
N HIS A 319 -12.64 6.15 4.23
CA HIS A 319 -13.77 5.28 3.90
C HIS A 319 -14.05 4.31 5.06
N HIS A 320 -15.31 3.95 5.27
CA HIS A 320 -15.73 3.06 6.36
C HIS A 320 -15.10 1.65 6.26
N GLU A 321 -14.78 1.23 5.04
CA GLU A 321 -14.07 0.00 4.70
C GLU A 321 -12.56 0.19 4.48
N GLY A 322 -12.00 1.38 4.73
CA GLY A 322 -10.56 1.65 4.51
C GLY A 322 -9.60 0.82 5.36
N TRP A 323 -10.11 -0.05 6.24
CA TRP A 323 -9.31 -0.96 7.05
C TRP A 323 -8.90 -2.24 6.32
N GLY A 324 -9.51 -2.59 5.17
CA GLY A 324 -9.21 -3.82 4.42
C GLY A 324 -9.04 -3.57 2.91
N PRO A 325 -8.46 -4.51 2.15
CA PRO A 325 -8.37 -4.38 0.68
C PRO A 325 -9.73 -4.67 0.01
N TYR A 326 -9.94 -4.17 -1.22
CA TYR A 326 -11.19 -4.44 -1.97
C TYR A 326 -11.48 -5.93 -2.16
N ALA A 327 -10.44 -6.74 -2.38
CA ALA A 327 -10.57 -8.19 -2.55
C ALA A 327 -11.20 -8.87 -1.32
N TYR A 328 -10.86 -8.40 -0.12
CA TYR A 328 -11.41 -8.94 1.13
C TYR A 328 -12.93 -8.74 1.18
N PHE A 329 -13.42 -7.53 0.86
CA PHE A 329 -14.85 -7.22 0.92
C PHE A 329 -15.64 -7.97 -0.16
N ARG A 330 -15.08 -8.11 -1.36
CA ARG A 330 -15.71 -8.91 -2.43
C ARG A 330 -15.91 -10.37 -2.02
N THR A 331 -14.88 -11.00 -1.46
CA THR A 331 -14.99 -12.40 -1.00
C THR A 331 -15.96 -12.54 0.18
N LEU A 332 -16.04 -11.52 1.05
CA LEU A 332 -17.02 -11.50 2.14
C LEU A 332 -18.46 -11.45 1.60
N GLU A 333 -18.72 -10.63 0.59
CA GLU A 333 -20.04 -10.55 -0.08
C GLU A 333 -20.40 -11.87 -0.77
N GLU A 334 -19.48 -12.47 -1.52
CA GLU A 334 -19.67 -13.77 -2.17
C GLU A 334 -19.99 -14.89 -1.17
N THR A 335 -19.28 -14.92 -0.04
CA THR A 335 -19.50 -15.91 1.03
C THR A 335 -20.88 -15.73 1.68
N ARG A 336 -21.31 -14.48 1.89
CA ARG A 336 -22.65 -14.16 2.41
C ARG A 336 -23.74 -14.58 1.43
N GLY A 337 -23.56 -14.33 0.13
CA GLY A 337 -24.48 -14.75 -0.92
C GLY A 337 -24.65 -16.27 -0.99
N MET A 338 -23.54 -17.02 -0.91
CA MET A 338 -23.56 -18.49 -0.88
C MET A 338 -24.22 -19.06 0.38
N THR A 339 -24.15 -18.37 1.52
CA THR A 339 -24.77 -18.83 2.77
C THR A 339 -26.27 -18.52 2.82
N GLN A 340 -26.74 -17.51 2.10
CA GLN A 340 -28.17 -17.14 2.05
C GLN A 340 -28.97 -17.90 0.97
N ALA A 341 -28.33 -18.29 -0.15
CA ALA A 341 -28.99 -19.05 -1.22
C ALA A 341 -29.66 -20.39 -0.79
N PRO A 342 -29.12 -21.19 0.15
CA PRO A 342 -29.75 -22.43 0.61
C PRO A 342 -31.03 -22.19 1.44
N ASN A 343 -31.13 -21.04 2.12
CA ASN A 343 -32.30 -20.72 2.96
C ASN A 343 -33.51 -20.26 2.14
N ALA A 344 -33.30 -19.69 0.95
CA ALA A 344 -34.40 -19.34 0.06
C ALA A 344 -35.06 -20.58 -0.59
N GLN A 345 -34.29 -21.64 -0.86
CA GLN A 345 -34.85 -22.90 -1.34
C GLN A 345 -35.55 -23.68 -0.23
N ASN A 346 -35.00 -23.73 0.99
CA ASN A 346 -35.68 -24.39 2.11
C ASN A 346 -36.95 -23.65 2.58
N GLY A 347 -37.01 -22.32 2.48
CA GLY A 347 -38.22 -21.55 2.76
C GLY A 347 -39.36 -21.85 1.78
N ASN A 348 -39.04 -21.92 0.48
CA ASN A 348 -40.03 -22.24 -0.54
C ASN A 348 -40.45 -23.72 -0.51
N GLN A 349 -39.56 -24.63 -0.12
CA GLN A 349 -39.86 -26.06 -0.01
C GLN A 349 -40.64 -26.40 1.26
N ALA A 350 -40.39 -25.71 2.39
CA ALA A 350 -41.21 -25.81 3.60
C ALA A 350 -42.61 -25.18 3.41
N GLN A 351 -42.71 -24.08 2.65
CA GLN A 351 -43.99 -23.45 2.34
C GLN A 351 -44.81 -24.26 1.32
N LEU A 352 -44.15 -24.95 0.37
CA LEU A 352 -44.81 -25.90 -0.54
C LEU A 352 -45.25 -27.18 0.19
N ALA A 353 -44.47 -27.67 1.16
CA ALA A 353 -44.83 -28.82 2.01
C ALA A 353 -46.02 -28.52 2.94
N GLN A 354 -46.08 -27.31 3.53
CA GLN A 354 -47.23 -26.88 4.34
C GLN A 354 -48.52 -26.68 3.50
N LEU A 355 -48.39 -26.24 2.25
CA LEU A 355 -49.51 -26.19 1.31
C LEU A 355 -49.99 -27.59 0.89
N THR A 356 -49.09 -28.58 0.82
CA THR A 356 -49.47 -29.96 0.49
C THR A 356 -50.12 -30.68 1.67
N GLU A 357 -49.66 -30.47 2.91
CA GLU A 357 -50.31 -31.05 4.11
C GLU A 357 -51.71 -30.45 4.35
N ALA A 358 -51.90 -29.14 4.14
CA ALA A 358 -53.21 -28.49 4.24
C ALA A 358 -54.21 -28.93 3.14
N GLN A 359 -53.72 -29.44 2.01
CA GLN A 359 -54.56 -30.01 0.95
C GLN A 359 -54.91 -31.48 1.19
N VAL A 360 -54.06 -32.24 1.88
CA VAL A 360 -54.33 -33.65 2.24
C VAL A 360 -55.35 -33.74 3.37
N GLU A 361 -55.31 -32.84 4.35
CA GLU A 361 -56.28 -32.84 5.46
C GLU A 361 -57.70 -32.39 5.03
N ASN A 362 -57.82 -31.66 3.91
CA ASN A 362 -59.11 -31.29 3.34
C ASN A 362 -59.70 -32.34 2.37
N GLN A 363 -58.96 -33.41 2.04
CA GLN A 363 -59.38 -34.40 1.03
C GLN A 363 -59.85 -35.73 1.63
N GLU A 364 -59.73 -35.96 2.94
CA GLU A 364 -60.35 -37.13 3.62
C GLU A 364 -61.83 -36.90 4.01
N GLY A 365 -62.41 -35.73 3.72
CA GLY A 365 -63.78 -35.39 4.10
C GLY A 365 -64.90 -35.65 3.06
N GLN A 366 -64.58 -35.97 1.80
CA GLN A 366 -65.61 -36.10 0.75
C GLN A 366 -65.32 -37.25 -0.23
N SER A 367 -65.61 -38.47 0.20
CA SER A 367 -65.89 -39.60 -0.69
C SER A 367 -67.39 -39.81 -0.76
N HIS A 368 -68.05 -39.41 -1.86
CA HIS A 368 -69.24 -40.09 -2.40
C HIS A 368 -69.61 -39.57 -3.80
N HIS A 369 -69.85 -40.53 -4.72
CA HIS A 369 -70.48 -40.43 -6.06
C HIS A 369 -69.64 -40.00 -7.29
N GLY A 370 -69.31 -40.99 -8.13
CA GLY A 370 -70.01 -41.15 -9.42
C GLY A 370 -69.34 -40.68 -10.72
N CYS A 371 -68.81 -41.66 -11.47
CA CYS A 371 -69.08 -41.89 -12.91
C CYS A 371 -68.29 -41.14 -14.02
N MET A 372 -67.59 -41.97 -14.83
CA MET A 372 -67.31 -41.95 -16.28
C MET A 372 -66.54 -40.80 -16.99
N GLY A 373 -65.44 -41.20 -17.68
CA GLY A 373 -65.16 -40.72 -19.05
C GLY A 373 -63.68 -40.63 -19.50
N LEU A 374 -63.23 -41.63 -20.27
CA LEU A 374 -62.12 -41.70 -21.27
C LEU A 374 -61.83 -40.36 -22.03
N THR A 375 -60.68 -39.99 -22.64
CA THR A 375 -59.43 -40.66 -23.11
C THR A 375 -58.41 -39.62 -23.70
N LEU A 376 -57.11 -39.95 -23.59
CA LEU A 376 -55.99 -39.87 -24.60
C LEU A 376 -55.40 -38.53 -25.14
N THR A 377 -54.14 -38.30 -24.73
CA THR A 377 -52.87 -38.08 -25.49
C THR A 377 -52.75 -37.06 -26.63
N GLY A 378 -51.67 -36.26 -26.55
CA GLY A 378 -51.03 -35.62 -27.71
C GLY A 378 -49.79 -34.82 -27.33
N ASN A 379 -48.62 -35.36 -27.63
CA ASN A 379 -47.28 -34.83 -27.36
C ASN A 379 -46.81 -33.96 -28.55
N GLY A 380 -46.00 -32.91 -28.34
CA GLY A 380 -45.26 -32.25 -29.44
C GLY A 380 -44.84 -30.80 -29.22
N ASN A 381 -43.53 -30.60 -28.95
CA ASN A 381 -42.79 -29.37 -29.31
C ASN A 381 -42.42 -29.45 -30.81
N PRO A 382 -42.23 -28.33 -31.56
CA PRO A 382 -40.93 -27.66 -31.57
C PRO A 382 -40.92 -26.14 -31.90
N THR A 383 -39.68 -25.65 -31.93
CA THR A 383 -39.02 -24.33 -32.08
C THR A 383 -39.36 -23.41 -33.27
N SER A 384 -39.16 -22.10 -32.99
CA SER A 384 -38.56 -20.99 -33.80
C SER A 384 -39.22 -20.46 -35.09
N THR A 385 -39.44 -19.12 -35.13
CA THR A 385 -39.20 -18.11 -36.21
C THR A 385 -39.76 -16.77 -35.70
N LEU A 386 -38.97 -15.71 -35.42
CA LEU A 386 -38.43 -14.65 -36.28
C LEU A 386 -39.47 -13.91 -37.16
N GLU A 387 -39.63 -12.59 -36.85
CA GLU A 387 -40.08 -11.43 -37.66
C GLU A 387 -41.53 -11.51 -38.22
N ASP A 388 -42.43 -10.52 -38.11
CA ASP A 388 -42.31 -9.07 -38.33
C ASP A 388 -43.61 -8.33 -37.89
N GLU A 389 -43.57 -6.99 -37.97
CA GLU A 389 -44.65 -5.96 -37.86
C GLU A 389 -44.86 -5.29 -36.47
N LEU A 390 -44.40 -4.04 -36.27
CA LEU A 390 -45.07 -2.75 -36.59
C LEU A 390 -46.35 -2.56 -35.75
N GLU A 391 -46.66 -1.47 -35.05
CA GLU A 391 -46.19 -0.09 -34.97
C GLU A 391 -46.98 0.56 -33.80
N SER A 392 -46.51 1.71 -33.29
CA SER A 392 -47.31 2.81 -32.72
C SER A 392 -46.73 3.35 -31.40
N GLY A 393 -46.11 4.52 -31.50
CA GLY A 393 -45.58 5.27 -30.37
C GLY A 393 -46.64 6.09 -29.63
N ARG A 394 -46.24 6.63 -28.47
CA ARG A 394 -46.72 7.92 -27.97
C ARG A 394 -45.86 8.45 -26.82
N ARG A 395 -45.29 9.61 -27.09
CA ARG A 395 -45.00 10.79 -26.24
C ARG A 395 -43.94 10.68 -25.16
#